data_AF-A0A7T1HJG4-F1
#
_entry.id   AF-A0A7T1HJG4-F1
#
_cell.length_a   1.000
_cell.length_b   1.000
_cell.length_c   1.000
_cell.angle_alpha   90.00
_cell.angle_beta   90.00
_cell.angle_gamma   90.00
#
_symmetry.space_group_name_H-M   'P 1'
#
loop_
_entity.id
_entity.type
_entity.pdbx_description
1 polymer ?
#
loop_
_entity_poly.entity_id
_entity_poly.type
_entity_poly.pdbx_seq_one_letter_code
_entity_poly.pdbx_strand_id
1 'polypeptide(L)'
;MEIMQVTGSLVCSQRVEGLLHWQLRILRSTKGKLMVAVDPVGAAPGNWVFTASGSAARFATGIPDTQTDLTIAGIIDLWDPDG
;
A
#
# COMPACT_ATOMS: atom_id res chain seq x y z
N MET A 1 10.67 -5.38 -1.16
CA MET A 1 9.73 -5.02 -0.07
C MET A 1 10.32 -3.84 0.66
N GLU A 2 9.53 -2.82 0.94
CA GLU A 2 9.97 -1.61 1.65
C GLU A 2 9.02 -1.32 2.82
N ILE A 3 9.59 -0.86 3.94
CA ILE A 3 8.84 -0.39 5.10
C ILE A 3 8.45 1.08 4.88
N MET A 4 7.16 1.36 5.04
CA MET A 4 6.59 2.70 4.86
C MET A 4 5.54 2.96 5.92
N GLN A 5 5.27 4.24 6.20
CA GLN A 5 4.18 4.64 7.08
C GLN A 5 2.96 5.06 6.27
N VAL A 6 1.78 4.58 6.65
CA VAL A 6 0.51 5.06 6.11
C VAL A 6 0.23 6.46 6.65
N THR A 7 -0.03 7.40 5.76
CA THR A 7 -0.28 8.81 6.12
C THR A 7 -1.73 9.22 5.91
N GLY A 8 -2.48 8.47 5.10
CA GLY A 8 -3.84 8.85 4.72
C GLY A 8 -4.46 7.89 3.70
N SER A 9 -5.70 8.19 3.35
CA SER A 9 -6.43 7.54 2.26
C SER A 9 -6.40 8.42 1.02
N LEU A 10 -6.42 7.79 -0.16
CA LEU A 10 -6.62 8.47 -1.43
C LEU A 10 -7.95 8.02 -2.05
N VAL A 11 -8.76 8.98 -2.50
CA VAL A 11 -10.04 8.70 -3.16
C VAL A 11 -9.91 8.96 -4.66
N CYS A 12 -10.23 7.95 -5.46
CA CYS A 12 -10.21 8.02 -6.92
C CYS A 12 -11.56 7.54 -7.47
N SER A 13 -12.44 8.49 -7.83
CA SER A 13 -13.80 8.20 -8.29
C SER A 13 -13.86 7.71 -9.74
N GLN A 14 -12.89 8.11 -10.57
CA GLN A 14 -12.76 7.72 -11.97
C GLN A 14 -11.48 6.89 -12.13
N ARG A 15 -11.61 5.59 -12.44
CA ARG A 15 -10.50 4.63 -12.45
C ARG A 15 -10.69 3.60 -13.56
N VAL A 16 -9.57 3.09 -14.08
CA VAL A 16 -9.59 1.98 -15.03
C VAL A 16 -10.14 0.73 -14.36
N GLU A 17 -10.86 -0.10 -15.12
CA GLU A 17 -11.53 -1.29 -14.60
C GLU A 17 -10.55 -2.24 -13.89
N GLY A 18 -9.33 -2.41 -14.41
CA GLY A 18 -8.33 -3.30 -13.84
C GLY A 18 -7.78 -2.91 -12.47
N LEU A 19 -7.97 -1.66 -12.01
CA LEU A 19 -7.63 -1.25 -10.63
C LEU A 19 -8.70 -1.69 -9.61
N LEU A 20 -9.85 -2.17 -10.10
CA LEU A 20 -11.00 -2.61 -9.30
C LEU A 20 -11.46 -1.51 -8.32
N HIS A 21 -12.03 -1.93 -7.19
CA HIS A 21 -12.53 -1.05 -6.14
C HIS A 21 -11.66 -1.06 -4.88
N TRP A 22 -10.36 -1.33 -5.04
CA TRP A 22 -9.41 -1.34 -3.93
C TRP A 22 -9.38 -0.02 -3.16
N GLN A 23 -9.13 -0.14 -1.84
CA GLN A 23 -8.75 1.00 -1.01
C GLN A 23 -7.34 1.45 -1.41
N LEU A 24 -7.14 2.76 -1.53
CA LEU A 24 -5.85 3.35 -1.85
C LEU A 24 -5.32 4.11 -0.64
N ARG A 25 -4.06 3.85 -0.29
CA ARG A 25 -3.38 4.50 0.84
C ARG A 25 -2.21 5.34 0.35
N ILE A 26 -2.03 6.48 1.00
CA ILE A 26 -0.85 7.33 0.82
C ILE A 26 0.22 6.83 1.79
N LEU A 27 1.33 6.36 1.26
CA LEU A 27 2.47 5.86 2.02
C LEU A 27 3.61 6.89 2.00
N ARG A 28 4.38 6.93 3.08
CA ARG A 28 5.60 7.74 3.20
C ARG A 28 6.78 6.82 3.49
N SER A 29 7.82 6.89 2.66
CA SER A 29 9.08 6.21 2.95
C SER A 29 9.84 6.90 4.08
N THR A 30 10.86 6.21 4.63
CA THR A 30 11.79 6.80 5.62
C THR A 30 12.50 8.05 5.12
N LYS A 31 12.63 8.22 3.80
CA LYS A 31 13.21 9.42 3.16
C LYS A 31 12.16 10.51 2.86
N GLY A 32 10.94 10.36 3.34
CA GLY A 32 9.84 11.31 3.12
C GLY A 32 9.17 11.24 1.75
N LYS A 33 9.55 10.29 0.88
CA LYS A 33 8.92 10.14 -0.44
C LYS A 33 7.50 9.63 -0.29
N LEU A 34 6.55 10.27 -0.97
CA LEU A 34 5.16 9.81 -1.02
C LEU A 34 4.96 8.80 -2.15
N MET A 35 4.17 7.76 -1.87
CA MET A 35 3.76 6.71 -2.78
C MET A 35 2.27 6.40 -2.56
N VAL A 36 1.61 5.75 -3.52
CA VAL A 36 0.23 5.26 -3.38
C VAL A 36 0.23 3.75 -3.52
N ALA A 37 -0.43 3.04 -2.61
CA ALA A 37 -0.53 1.59 -2.65
C ALA A 37 -1.98 1.12 -2.55
N VAL A 38 -2.27 -0.02 -3.16
CA VAL A 38 -3.47 -0.81 -2.90
C VAL A 38 -3.40 -1.39 -1.49
N ASP A 39 -4.52 -1.35 -0.78
CA ASP A 39 -4.66 -1.86 0.60
C ASP A 39 -5.70 -2.99 0.69
N PRO A 40 -5.25 -4.26 0.66
CA PRO A 40 -6.11 -5.42 0.89
C PRO A 40 -6.24 -5.78 2.37
N VAL A 41 -5.48 -5.15 3.28
CA VAL A 41 -5.37 -5.56 4.70
C VAL A 41 -6.07 -4.61 5.67
N GLY A 42 -6.51 -3.43 5.21
CA GLY A 42 -7.24 -2.46 6.02
C GLY A 42 -6.34 -1.57 6.87
N ALA A 43 -5.16 -1.20 6.37
CA ALA A 43 -4.22 -0.34 7.09
C ALA A 43 -4.79 1.08 7.31
N ALA A 44 -4.55 1.66 8.49
CA ALA A 44 -4.99 3.00 8.85
C ALA A 44 -3.81 3.99 8.91
N PRO A 45 -4.07 5.31 8.84
CA PRO A 45 -3.04 6.32 9.08
C PRO A 45 -2.31 6.08 10.40
N GLY A 46 -0.98 6.19 10.38
CA GLY A 46 -0.11 5.89 11.51
C GLY A 46 0.43 4.45 11.52
N ASN A 47 -0.21 3.50 10.83
CA ASN A 47 0.34 2.15 10.72
C ASN A 47 1.65 2.14 9.94
N TRP A 48 2.60 1.34 10.42
CA TRP A 48 3.75 0.92 9.66
C TRP A 48 3.40 -0.33 8.87
N VAL A 49 3.84 -0.37 7.62
CA VAL A 49 3.50 -1.46 6.68
C VAL A 49 4.74 -1.87 5.91
N PHE A 50 4.76 -3.11 5.43
CA PHE A 50 5.66 -3.49 4.34
C PHE A 50 4.87 -3.71 3.05
N THR A 51 5.51 -3.38 1.93
CA THR A 51 4.88 -3.40 0.62
C THR A 51 5.49 -4.45 -0.30
N ALA A 52 4.68 -5.00 -1.20
CA ALA A 52 5.13 -5.69 -2.42
C ALA A 52 5.07 -4.70 -3.59
N SER A 53 6.10 -4.71 -4.45
CA SER A 53 6.23 -3.79 -5.58
C SER A 53 6.47 -4.50 -6.91
N GLY A 54 6.26 -3.78 -8.02
CA GLY A 54 6.36 -4.30 -9.37
C GLY A 54 5.31 -5.39 -9.64
N SER A 55 5.64 -6.37 -10.49
CA SER A 55 4.68 -7.43 -10.84
C SER A 55 4.22 -8.28 -9.64
N ALA A 56 5.03 -8.38 -8.58
CA ALA A 56 4.66 -9.10 -7.36
C ALA A 56 3.52 -8.42 -6.59
N ALA A 57 3.33 -7.10 -6.75
CA ALA A 57 2.27 -6.35 -6.09
C ALA A 57 0.88 -6.87 -6.43
N ARG A 58 0.67 -7.36 -7.66
CA ARG A 58 -0.63 -7.91 -8.09
C ARG A 58 -1.02 -9.15 -7.27
N PHE A 59 -0.06 -10.04 -7.01
CA PHE A 59 -0.29 -11.24 -6.21
C PHE A 59 -0.59 -10.91 -4.74
N ALA A 60 0.04 -9.86 -4.20
CA ALA A 60 -0.22 -9.42 -2.83
C ALA A 60 -1.65 -8.89 -2.60
N THR A 61 -2.39 -8.55 -3.67
CA THR A 61 -3.82 -8.19 -3.56
C THR A 61 -4.73 -9.40 -3.34
N GLY A 62 -4.23 -10.62 -3.56
CA GLY A 62 -5.05 -11.84 -3.67
C GLY A 62 -5.73 -12.02 -5.04
N ILE A 63 -5.64 -11.02 -5.93
CA ILE A 63 -6.22 -11.04 -7.29
C ILE A 63 -5.11 -10.71 -8.30
N PRO A 64 -4.45 -11.72 -8.91
CA PRO A 64 -3.29 -11.53 -9.78
C PRO A 64 -3.50 -10.62 -11.02
N ASP A 65 -4.75 -10.44 -11.43
CA ASP A 65 -5.13 -9.57 -12.55
C ASP A 65 -5.27 -8.09 -12.15
N THR A 66 -5.18 -7.74 -10.86
CA THR A 66 -5.23 -6.35 -10.40
C THR A 66 -4.11 -5.54 -11.04
N GLN A 67 -4.44 -4.43 -11.69
CA GLN A 67 -3.48 -3.49 -12.27
C GLN A 67 -2.89 -2.58 -11.19
N THR A 68 -1.85 -3.06 -10.51
CA THR A 68 -1.08 -2.30 -9.52
C THR A 68 0.40 -2.67 -9.59
N ASP A 69 1.26 -1.73 -9.24
CA ASP A 69 2.70 -1.91 -9.05
C ASP A 69 3.13 -1.72 -7.59
N LEU A 70 2.20 -1.42 -6.68
CA LEU A 70 2.46 -1.31 -5.24
C LEU A 70 1.23 -1.72 -4.41
N THR A 71 1.45 -2.66 -3.49
CA THR A 71 0.40 -3.20 -2.61
C THR A 71 0.93 -3.35 -1.20
N ILE A 72 0.13 -2.97 -0.20
CA ILE A 72 0.39 -3.25 1.21
C ILE A 72 0.25 -4.76 1.43
N ALA A 73 1.35 -5.41 1.81
CA ALA A 73 1.36 -6.85 2.05
C ALA A 73 1.16 -7.21 3.53
N GLY A 74 1.33 -6.26 4.44
CA GLY A 74 1.02 -6.45 5.86
C GLY A 74 1.25 -5.19 6.69
N ILE A 75 0.57 -5.14 7.83
CA ILE A 75 0.76 -4.16 8.91
C ILE A 75 1.83 -4.72 9.86
N ILE A 76 2.77 -3.88 10.27
CA ILE A 76 3.86 -4.26 11.15
C ILE A 76 3.48 -3.89 12.57
N ASP A 77 3.39 -4.90 13.43
CA ASP A 77 3.19 -4.70 14.86
C ASP A 77 4.50 -4.31 15.55
N LEU A 78 4.40 -3.44 16.57
CA LEU A 78 5.52 -3.03 17.44
C LEU A 78 6.75 -2.48 16.68
N TRP A 79 6.54 -1.78 15.57
CA TRP A 79 7.62 -1.18 14.80
C TRP A 79 8.05 0.17 15.38
N ASP A 80 9.34 0.29 15.71
CA ASP A 80 10.01 1.55 16.03
C ASP A 80 10.91 1.97 14.85
N PRO A 81 10.63 3.10 14.18
CA PRO A 81 11.48 3.59 13.09
C PRO A 81 12.87 4.07 13.54
N ASP A 82 13.04 4.40 14.83
CA ASP A 82 14.26 5.00 15.38
C ASP A 82 15.09 4.01 16.23
N GLY A 83 14.47 2.91 16.66
CA GLY A 83 15.14 1.79 17.36
C GLY A 83 15.15 1.90 18.88
#